data_AF-A0A101WDG3-F1
#
_entry.id   AF-A0A101WDG3-F1
#
_cell.length_a   1.000
_cell.length_b   1.000
_cell.length_c   1.000
_cell.angle_alpha   90.00
_cell.angle_beta   90.00
_cell.angle_gamma   90.00
#
_symmetry.space_group_name_H-M   'P 1'
#
loop_
_entity.id
_entity.type
_entity.pdbx_description
1 polymer ?
#
loop_
_entity_poly.entity_id
_entity_poly.type
_entity_poly.pdbx_seq_one_letter_code
_entity_poly.pdbx_strand_id
1 'polypeptide(L)'
;MDKIMQVLKLNNLKLVYKLVGSFVLATIFFAVVGATGVYYVSKVNINSQIMDAQNLNIIAQRGIHILQIITGLGVVIAILFCLIITKTTLRIGKVVKFAGKIGERDLSEELDVDGTDEIGILTKALNDALGNIRELLQLIGNGSDNMTASSQTLSATTEEVSAIMASVNNSISSISINNGGLTTCCRKAPSYSYGDIRQI
;
A
#
# COMPACT_ATOMS: atom_id res chain seq x y z
N MET A 1 -20.49 17.09 -8.48
CA MET A 1 -19.28 17.87 -8.11
C MET A 1 -19.23 18.16 -6.60
N ASP A 2 -20.35 18.47 -5.95
CA ASP A 2 -20.40 18.83 -4.52
C ASP A 2 -19.98 17.73 -3.52
N LYS A 3 -20.22 16.44 -3.82
CA LYS A 3 -19.75 15.34 -2.95
C LYS A 3 -18.23 15.17 -2.96
N ILE A 4 -17.54 15.56 -4.04
CA ILE A 4 -16.07 15.49 -4.14
C ILE A 4 -15.43 16.66 -3.37
N MET A 5 -16.12 17.81 -3.30
CA MET A 5 -15.67 18.97 -2.53
C MET A 5 -15.84 18.79 -1.00
N GLN A 6 -16.82 17.98 -0.56
CA GLN A 6 -16.99 17.65 0.86
C GLN A 6 -15.96 16.65 1.39
N VAL A 7 -15.41 15.76 0.55
CA VAL A 7 -14.34 14.85 0.98
C VAL A 7 -13.02 15.61 1.22
N LEU A 8 -12.86 16.80 0.63
CA LEU A 8 -11.67 17.65 0.77
C LEU A 8 -11.74 18.65 1.95
N LYS A 9 -12.86 18.72 2.67
CA LYS A 9 -13.02 19.52 3.88
C LYS A 9 -13.40 18.62 5.04
N LEU A 10 -12.65 18.71 6.15
CA LEU A 10 -12.99 18.23 7.51
C LEU A 10 -12.51 16.83 7.91
N ASN A 11 -11.21 16.52 7.82
CA ASN A 11 -10.64 15.54 8.76
C ASN A 11 -9.14 15.69 9.11
N ASN A 12 -8.39 16.60 8.47
CA ASN A 12 -6.97 16.82 8.77
C ASN A 12 -6.71 17.64 10.06
N LEU A 13 -7.73 17.86 10.90
CA LEU A 13 -7.57 18.72 12.08
C LEU A 13 -7.04 17.99 13.31
N LYS A 14 -7.18 16.65 13.48
CA LYS A 14 -6.99 16.04 14.81
C LYS A 14 -5.56 15.90 15.27
N LEU A 15 -4.67 15.44 14.40
CA LEU A 15 -3.24 15.35 14.72
C LEU A 15 -2.58 16.74 14.75
N VAL A 16 -2.94 17.61 13.78
CA VAL A 16 -2.40 18.97 13.67
C VAL A 16 -2.86 19.84 14.85
N TYR A 17 -4.13 19.80 15.28
CA TYR A 17 -4.54 20.54 16.49
C TYR A 17 -3.86 20.00 17.74
N LYS A 18 -3.52 18.71 17.79
CA LYS A 18 -2.87 18.12 18.97
C LYS A 18 -1.40 18.55 19.04
N LEU A 19 -0.73 18.61 17.89
CA LEU A 19 0.66 19.06 17.79
C LEU A 19 0.76 20.59 17.94
N VAL A 20 0.07 21.35 17.08
CA VAL A 20 0.06 22.82 17.09
C VAL A 20 -0.59 23.34 18.38
N GLY A 21 -1.64 22.68 18.87
CA GLY A 21 -2.27 23.05 20.14
C GLY A 21 -1.34 22.85 21.33
N SER A 22 -0.52 21.81 21.36
CA SER A 22 0.50 21.66 22.43
C SER A 22 1.55 22.76 22.37
N PHE A 23 1.95 23.18 21.17
CA PHE A 23 2.93 24.24 20.98
C PHE A 23 2.39 25.60 21.41
N VAL A 24 1.17 25.95 20.95
CA VAL A 24 0.47 27.19 21.33
C VAL A 24 0.20 27.23 22.84
N LEU A 25 -0.24 26.10 23.43
CA LEU A 25 -0.48 26.00 24.86
C LEU A 25 0.81 26.16 25.66
N ALA A 26 1.92 25.57 25.21
CA ALA A 26 3.23 25.76 25.82
C ALA A 26 3.68 27.23 25.76
N THR A 27 3.44 27.92 24.64
CA THR A 27 3.78 29.35 24.52
C THR A 27 2.99 30.22 25.48
N ILE A 28 1.67 29.97 25.58
CA ILE A 28 0.79 30.67 26.53
C ILE A 28 1.24 30.39 27.96
N PHE A 29 1.60 29.13 28.28
CA PHE A 29 2.08 28.75 29.60
C PHE A 29 3.36 29.52 29.97
N PHE A 30 4.38 29.52 29.11
CA PHE A 30 5.62 30.27 29.37
C PHE A 30 5.39 31.78 29.51
N ALA A 31 4.48 32.35 28.71
CA ALA A 31 4.12 33.76 28.82
C ALA A 31 3.47 34.09 30.18
N VAL A 32 2.55 33.25 30.66
CA VAL A 32 1.89 33.43 31.97
C VAL A 32 2.89 33.26 33.11
N VAL A 33 3.74 32.22 33.08
CA VAL A 33 4.78 32.02 34.11
C VAL A 33 5.74 33.20 34.14
N GLY A 34 6.21 33.67 32.97
CA GLY A 34 7.10 34.81 32.86
C GLY A 34 6.50 36.11 33.41
N ALA A 35 5.27 36.44 32.99
CA ALA A 35 4.56 37.63 33.49
C ALA A 35 4.34 37.58 35.01
N THR A 36 3.96 36.40 35.53
CA THR A 36 3.77 36.19 36.97
C THR A 36 5.07 36.38 37.74
N GLY A 37 6.19 35.86 37.23
CA GLY A 37 7.52 36.06 37.82
C GLY A 37 7.93 37.53 37.88
N VAL A 38 7.80 38.25 36.77
CA VAL A 38 8.13 39.70 36.70
C VAL A 38 7.23 40.52 37.62
N TYR A 39 5.95 40.16 37.75
CA TYR A 39 5.00 40.81 38.65
C TYR A 39 5.43 40.70 40.12
N TYR A 40 5.80 39.50 40.58
CA TYR A 40 6.26 39.32 41.97
C TYR A 40 7.58 40.02 42.25
N VAL A 41 8.54 39.99 41.30
CA VAL A 41 9.81 40.72 41.44
C VAL A 41 9.58 42.23 41.55
N SER A 42 8.72 42.81 40.71
CA SER A 42 8.35 44.22 40.79
C SER A 42 7.64 44.57 42.10
N LYS A 43 6.77 43.68 42.60
CA LYS A 43 6.05 43.86 43.86
C LYS A 43 6.97 43.81 45.08
N VAL A 44 8.04 43.04 45.06
CA VAL A 44 9.07 43.02 46.12
C VAL A 44 9.93 44.29 46.06
N ASN A 45 10.26 44.77 44.86
CA ASN A 45 11.10 45.95 44.67
C ASN A 45 10.46 47.25 45.21
N ILE A 46 9.18 47.50 44.90
CA ILE A 46 8.47 48.73 45.32
C ILE A 46 8.16 48.74 46.83
N ASN A 47 7.88 47.55 47.39
CA ASN A 47 7.57 47.40 48.82
C ASN A 47 8.80 47.46 49.74
N SER A 48 10.02 47.49 49.19
CA SER A 48 11.26 47.57 49.95
C SER A 48 11.55 48.96 50.57
N GLN A 49 10.85 50.00 50.12
CA GLN A 49 11.07 51.38 50.57
C GLN A 49 10.09 51.86 51.66
N ILE A 50 9.02 51.10 51.96
CA ILE A 50 7.93 51.53 52.87
C ILE A 50 7.55 50.46 53.92
N MET A 51 8.26 49.32 54.02
CA MET A 51 7.92 48.25 54.98
C MET A 51 9.06 47.85 55.91
N ASP A 52 8.75 47.71 57.19
CA ASP A 52 9.60 47.07 58.18
C ASP A 52 10.16 45.74 57.66
N ALA A 53 11.40 45.43 58.02
CA ALA A 53 12.15 44.25 57.55
C ALA A 53 11.40 42.91 57.70
N GLN A 54 10.42 42.84 58.61
CA GLN A 54 9.59 41.65 58.85
C GLN A 54 8.56 41.38 57.74
N ASN A 55 7.92 42.41 57.17
CA ASN A 55 6.88 42.22 56.15
C ASN A 55 7.46 41.89 54.76
N LEU A 56 8.67 42.36 54.47
CA LEU A 56 9.43 42.04 53.26
C LEU A 56 9.71 40.54 53.12
N ASN A 57 10.10 39.88 54.22
CA ASN A 57 10.43 38.45 54.21
C ASN A 57 9.18 37.58 53.97
N ILE A 58 8.03 37.97 54.54
CA ILE A 58 6.74 37.26 54.34
C ILE A 58 6.26 37.38 52.89
N ILE A 59 6.37 38.55 52.27
CA ILE A 59 5.97 38.77 50.87
C ILE A 59 6.88 38.00 49.91
N ALA A 60 8.20 38.02 50.16
CA ALA A 60 9.18 37.30 49.35
C ALA A 60 8.96 35.78 49.40
N GLN A 61 8.76 35.20 50.59
CA GLN A 61 8.53 33.76 50.71
C GLN A 61 7.20 33.32 50.07
N ARG A 62 6.13 34.11 50.20
CA ARG A 62 4.86 33.81 49.52
C ARG A 62 5.01 33.85 47.99
N GLY A 63 5.75 34.81 47.45
CA GLY A 63 6.03 34.90 46.01
C GLY A 63 6.81 33.69 45.48
N ILE A 64 7.84 33.26 46.22
CA ILE A 64 8.65 32.08 45.87
C ILE A 64 7.79 30.80 45.90
N HIS A 65 6.94 30.60 46.91
CA HIS A 65 6.06 29.43 46.98
C HIS A 65 5.07 29.37 45.82
N ILE A 66 4.50 30.51 45.40
CA ILE A 66 3.59 30.56 44.24
C ILE A 66 4.33 30.22 42.94
N LEU A 67 5.57 30.72 42.76
CA LEU A 67 6.39 30.38 41.60
C LEU A 67 6.77 28.90 41.54
N GLN A 68 7.08 28.28 42.69
CA GLN A 68 7.38 26.86 42.78
C GLN A 68 6.18 26.00 42.36
N ILE A 69 4.97 26.34 42.80
CA ILE A 69 3.74 25.61 42.44
C ILE A 69 3.46 25.72 40.94
N ILE A 70 3.53 26.93 40.38
CA ILE A 70 3.28 27.17 38.94
C ILE A 70 4.31 26.43 38.08
N THR A 71 5.59 26.50 38.45
CA THR A 71 6.67 25.81 37.73
C THR A 71 6.50 24.30 37.82
N GLY A 72 6.19 23.77 39.01
CA GLY A 72 5.93 22.35 39.22
C GLY A 72 4.77 21.84 38.37
N LEU A 73 3.66 22.60 38.30
CA LEU A 73 2.52 22.25 37.44
C LEU A 73 2.90 22.23 35.96
N GLY A 74 3.73 23.19 35.52
CA GLY A 74 4.26 23.23 34.16
C GLY A 74 5.06 22.00 33.77
N VAL A 75 5.93 21.54 34.67
CA VAL A 75 6.74 20.33 34.46
C VAL A 75 5.84 19.10 34.32
N VAL A 76 4.81 18.96 35.17
CA VAL A 76 3.85 17.85 35.09
C VAL A 76 3.11 17.85 33.73
N ILE A 77 2.63 19.02 33.29
CA ILE A 77 1.96 19.16 31.99
C ILE A 77 2.90 18.82 30.84
N ALA A 78 4.15 19.29 30.88
CA ALA A 78 5.16 19.01 29.86
C ALA A 78 5.45 17.50 29.75
N ILE A 79 5.56 16.80 30.89
CA ILE A 79 5.75 15.34 30.92
C ILE A 79 4.55 14.63 30.29
N LEU A 80 3.31 15.04 30.62
CA LEU A 80 2.11 14.45 30.01
C LEU A 80 2.09 14.60 28.48
N PHE A 81 2.42 15.79 27.96
CA PHE A 81 2.52 16.01 26.51
C PHE A 81 3.63 15.18 25.87
N CYS A 82 4.81 15.10 26.50
CA CYS A 82 5.92 14.28 26.01
C CYS A 82 5.52 12.80 25.85
N LEU A 83 4.78 12.25 26.82
CA LEU A 83 4.29 10.87 26.75
C LEU A 83 3.30 10.66 25.60
N ILE A 84 2.39 11.62 25.37
CA ILE A 84 1.40 11.56 24.29
C ILE A 84 2.09 11.59 22.91
N ILE A 85 3.07 12.48 22.74
CA ILE A 85 3.83 12.61 21.48
C ILE A 85 4.62 11.32 21.23
N THR A 86 5.34 10.82 22.24
CA THR A 86 6.14 9.59 22.13
C THR A 86 5.28 8.40 21.69
N LYS A 87 4.10 8.21 22.28
CA LYS A 87 3.16 7.14 21.87
C LYS A 87 2.70 7.30 20.42
N THR A 88 2.53 8.52 19.95
CA THR A 88 2.09 8.79 18.57
C THR A 88 3.20 8.50 17.57
N THR A 89 4.43 8.96 17.85
CA THR A 89 5.60 8.70 17.02
C THR A 89 5.91 7.22 16.88
N LEU A 90 5.76 6.44 17.96
CA LEU A 90 5.93 4.99 17.92
C LEU A 90 4.92 4.30 17.00
N ARG A 91 3.65 4.73 17.02
CA ARG A 91 2.62 4.20 16.11
C ARG A 91 2.95 4.52 14.65
N ILE A 92 3.36 5.75 14.35
CA ILE A 92 3.80 6.15 12.99
C ILE A 92 5.00 5.31 12.54
N GLY A 93 5.98 5.06 13.40
CA GLY A 93 7.14 4.24 13.08
C GLY A 93 6.77 2.82 12.64
N LYS A 94 5.74 2.21 13.26
CA LYS A 94 5.22 0.89 12.82
C LYS A 94 4.64 0.95 11.41
N VAL A 95 3.84 1.97 11.11
CA VAL A 95 3.24 2.17 9.78
C VAL A 95 4.32 2.37 8.71
N VAL A 96 5.35 3.17 8.99
CA VAL A 96 6.48 3.40 8.07
C VAL A 96 7.25 2.11 7.83
N LYS A 97 7.54 1.33 8.88
CA LYS A 97 8.23 0.05 8.75
C LYS A 97 7.42 -0.95 7.91
N PHE A 98 6.10 -0.98 8.13
CA PHE A 98 5.19 -1.82 7.35
C PHE A 98 5.16 -1.40 5.87
N ALA A 99 5.08 -0.10 5.57
CA ALA A 99 5.19 0.39 4.20
C ALA A 99 6.55 0.05 3.55
N GLY A 100 7.64 0.05 4.34
CA GLY A 100 8.95 -0.44 3.90
C GLY A 100 8.92 -1.91 3.46
N LYS A 101 8.29 -2.80 4.26
CA LYS A 101 8.12 -4.21 3.91
C LYS A 101 7.36 -4.41 2.60
N ILE A 102 6.30 -3.63 2.36
CA ILE A 102 5.57 -3.63 1.09
C ILE A 102 6.51 -3.28 -0.07
N GLY A 103 7.37 -2.27 0.11
CA GLY A 103 8.39 -1.89 -0.87
C GLY A 103 9.43 -3.00 -1.14
N GLU A 104 9.73 -3.81 -0.12
CA GLU A 104 10.59 -5.00 -0.22
C GLU A 104 9.86 -6.22 -0.80
N ARG A 105 8.59 -6.06 -1.23
CA ARG A 105 7.72 -7.13 -1.78
C ARG A 105 7.33 -8.18 -0.75
N ASP A 106 7.56 -7.92 0.54
CA ASP A 106 7.01 -8.70 1.63
C ASP A 106 5.57 -8.25 1.87
N LEU A 107 4.65 -9.00 1.24
CA LEU A 107 3.23 -8.79 1.36
C LEU A 107 2.60 -9.79 2.32
N SER A 108 3.35 -10.45 3.22
CA SER A 108 2.81 -11.54 4.05
C SER A 108 2.18 -11.04 5.35
N GLU A 109 2.56 -9.87 5.83
CA GLU A 109 2.03 -9.30 7.07
C GLU A 109 0.90 -8.29 6.81
N GLU A 110 0.09 -8.04 7.83
CA GLU A 110 -0.88 -6.94 7.89
C GLU A 110 -0.65 -6.16 9.18
N LEU A 111 -0.91 -4.86 9.14
CA LEU A 111 -0.73 -4.00 10.29
C LEU A 111 -2.05 -3.87 11.06
N ASP A 112 -2.04 -4.08 12.37
CA ASP A 112 -3.25 -3.94 13.19
C ASP A 112 -3.77 -2.48 13.18
N VAL A 113 -5.09 -2.35 13.03
CA VAL A 113 -5.75 -1.05 12.92
C VAL A 113 -6.03 -0.49 14.31
N ASP A 114 -5.00 0.12 14.89
CA ASP A 114 -5.07 0.75 16.21
C ASP A 114 -5.72 2.14 16.16
N GLY A 115 -7.00 2.20 16.53
CA GLY A 115 -7.72 3.45 16.81
C GLY A 115 -8.48 4.05 15.63
N THR A 116 -9.23 5.12 15.91
CA THR A 116 -10.09 5.83 14.94
C THR A 116 -9.53 7.20 14.53
N ASP A 117 -8.25 7.43 14.84
CA ASP A 117 -7.51 8.62 14.44
C ASP A 117 -6.94 8.47 13.02
N GLU A 118 -6.26 9.50 12.53
CA GLU A 118 -5.72 9.56 11.17
C GLU A 118 -4.71 8.45 10.90
N ILE A 119 -4.00 7.98 11.94
CA ILE A 119 -3.05 6.88 11.82
C ILE A 119 -3.83 5.57 11.59
N GLY A 120 -4.91 5.34 12.34
CA GLY A 120 -5.78 4.18 12.11
C GLY A 120 -6.41 4.16 10.71
N ILE A 121 -6.87 5.30 10.22
CA ILE A 121 -7.42 5.43 8.85
C ILE A 121 -6.33 5.13 7.80
N LEU A 122 -5.12 5.66 8.00
CA LEU A 122 -3.98 5.39 7.12
C LEU A 122 -3.62 3.90 7.11
N THR A 123 -3.54 3.27 8.28
CA THR A 123 -3.27 1.83 8.40
C THR A 123 -4.31 1.01 7.64
N LYS A 124 -5.60 1.33 7.81
CA LYS A 124 -6.68 0.64 7.10
C LYS A 124 -6.53 0.78 5.59
N ALA A 125 -6.36 2.00 5.09
CA ALA A 125 -6.20 2.23 3.65
C ALA A 125 -4.97 1.51 3.07
N LEU A 126 -3.89 1.40 3.84
CA LEU A 126 -2.69 0.69 3.43
C LEU A 126 -2.89 -0.84 3.39
N ASN A 127 -3.60 -1.40 4.36
CA ASN A 127 -3.99 -2.82 4.34
C ASN A 127 -4.93 -3.13 3.16
N ASP A 128 -5.92 -2.27 2.90
CA ASP A 128 -6.83 -2.42 1.75
C ASP A 128 -6.04 -2.42 0.42
N ALA A 129 -5.06 -1.52 0.28
CA ALA A 129 -4.16 -1.48 -0.87
C ALA A 129 -3.32 -2.78 -1.00
N LEU A 130 -2.81 -3.30 0.12
CA LEU A 130 -2.07 -4.56 0.15
C LEU A 130 -2.94 -5.73 -0.31
N GLY A 131 -4.20 -5.79 0.14
CA GLY A 131 -5.18 -6.79 -0.30
C GLY A 131 -5.39 -6.76 -1.82
N ASN A 132 -5.58 -5.58 -2.40
CA ASN A 132 -5.74 -5.43 -3.85
C ASN A 132 -4.50 -5.86 -4.63
N ILE A 133 -3.29 -5.61 -4.11
CA ILE A 133 -2.04 -6.07 -4.73
C ILE A 133 -1.97 -7.61 -4.71
N ARG A 134 -2.31 -8.24 -3.58
CA ARG A 134 -2.34 -9.71 -3.48
C ARG A 134 -3.34 -10.33 -4.47
N GLU A 135 -4.53 -9.76 -4.58
CA GLU A 135 -5.55 -10.22 -5.52
C GLU A 135 -5.06 -10.10 -6.98
N LEU A 136 -4.46 -8.97 -7.34
CA LEU A 136 -3.87 -8.78 -8.66
C LEU A 136 -2.78 -9.81 -8.97
N LEU A 137 -1.92 -10.14 -8.00
CA LEU A 137 -0.90 -11.18 -8.17
C LEU A 137 -1.51 -12.57 -8.37
N GLN A 138 -2.60 -12.91 -7.66
CA GLN A 138 -3.32 -14.17 -7.87
C GLN A 138 -3.95 -14.24 -9.26
N LEU A 139 -4.56 -13.15 -9.74
CA LEU A 139 -5.12 -13.07 -11.09
C LEU A 139 -4.05 -13.27 -12.17
N ILE A 140 -2.87 -12.67 -11.99
CA ILE A 140 -1.72 -12.87 -12.90
C ILE A 140 -1.25 -14.32 -12.85
N GLY A 141 -1.14 -14.92 -11.66
CA GLY A 141 -0.76 -16.33 -11.49
C GLY A 141 -1.69 -17.27 -12.24
N ASN A 142 -3.00 -17.16 -11.99
CA ASN A 142 -4.02 -17.96 -12.68
C ASN A 142 -3.99 -17.74 -14.21
N GLY A 143 -3.75 -16.50 -14.65
CA GLY A 143 -3.58 -16.18 -16.07
C GLY A 143 -2.36 -16.87 -16.69
N SER A 144 -1.24 -16.92 -15.98
CA SER A 144 -0.01 -17.60 -16.40
C SER A 144 -0.19 -19.12 -16.49
N ASP A 145 -0.90 -19.72 -15.54
CA ASP A 145 -1.20 -21.16 -15.55
C ASP A 145 -2.10 -21.53 -16.73
N ASN A 146 -3.15 -20.75 -16.97
CA ASN A 146 -4.04 -20.93 -18.13
C ASN A 146 -3.30 -20.75 -19.46
N MET A 147 -2.38 -19.79 -19.54
CA MET A 147 -1.53 -19.58 -20.72
C MET A 147 -0.61 -20.78 -20.97
N THR A 148 -0.04 -21.32 -19.90
CA THR A 148 0.84 -22.51 -19.95
C THR A 148 0.06 -23.74 -20.43
N ALA A 149 -1.13 -23.98 -19.87
CA ALA A 149 -2.00 -25.08 -20.28
C ALA A 149 -2.46 -24.95 -21.75
N SER A 150 -2.79 -23.73 -22.18
CA SER A 150 -3.16 -23.47 -23.58
C SER A 150 -1.98 -23.71 -24.52
N SER A 151 -0.77 -23.32 -24.13
CA SER A 151 0.45 -23.54 -24.91
C SER A 151 0.79 -25.03 -25.04
N GLN A 152 0.61 -25.81 -23.97
CA GLN A 152 0.77 -27.27 -24.00
C GLN A 152 -0.25 -27.93 -24.95
N THR A 153 -1.51 -27.52 -24.84
CA THR A 153 -2.58 -28.01 -25.74
C THR A 153 -2.27 -27.68 -27.20
N LEU A 154 -1.84 -26.45 -27.48
CA LEU A 154 -1.47 -26.02 -28.83
C LEU A 154 -0.26 -26.80 -29.37
N SER A 155 0.75 -27.08 -28.53
CA SER A 155 1.89 -27.91 -28.90
C SER A 155 1.45 -29.32 -29.28
N ALA A 156 0.58 -29.94 -28.47
CA ALA A 156 0.03 -31.26 -28.75
C ALA A 156 -0.77 -31.27 -30.07
N THR A 157 -1.62 -30.26 -30.32
CA THR A 157 -2.34 -30.12 -31.59
C THR A 157 -1.38 -29.94 -32.77
N THR A 158 -0.28 -29.21 -32.60
CA THR A 158 0.72 -29.01 -33.66
C THR A 158 1.46 -30.31 -34.00
N GLU A 159 1.77 -31.12 -32.99
CA GLU A 159 2.35 -32.47 -33.18
C GLU A 159 1.36 -33.40 -33.90
N GLU A 160 0.09 -33.39 -33.50
CA GLU A 160 -0.97 -34.16 -34.16
C GLU A 160 -1.13 -33.75 -35.63
N VAL A 161 -1.21 -32.45 -35.92
CA VAL A 161 -1.29 -31.92 -37.28
C VAL A 161 -0.08 -32.33 -38.11
N SER A 162 1.12 -32.30 -37.53
CA SER A 162 2.34 -32.73 -38.21
C SER A 162 2.31 -34.21 -38.57
N ALA A 163 1.80 -35.06 -37.67
CA ALA A 163 1.61 -36.49 -37.92
C ALA A 163 0.56 -36.75 -39.02
N ILE A 164 -0.55 -36.02 -39.00
CA ILE A 164 -1.57 -36.08 -40.05
C ILE A 164 -0.98 -35.68 -41.41
N MET A 165 -0.21 -34.59 -41.47
CA MET A 165 0.44 -34.15 -42.72
C MET A 165 1.43 -35.18 -43.26
N ALA A 166 2.19 -35.87 -42.39
CA ALA A 166 3.05 -36.98 -42.80
C ALA A 166 2.23 -38.14 -43.42
N SER A 167 1.08 -38.47 -42.83
CA SER A 167 0.15 -39.48 -43.37
C SER A 167 -0.46 -39.08 -44.72
N VAL A 168 -0.85 -37.81 -44.87
CA VAL A 168 -1.33 -37.25 -46.14
C VAL A 168 -0.26 -37.34 -47.22
N ASN A 169 0.99 -36.99 -46.89
CA ASN A 169 2.10 -37.07 -47.85
C ASN A 169 2.34 -38.51 -48.32
N ASN A 170 2.31 -39.48 -47.40
CA ASN A 170 2.40 -40.91 -47.75
C ASN A 170 1.25 -41.36 -48.67
N SER A 171 0.03 -40.87 -48.42
CA SER A 171 -1.15 -41.17 -49.24
C SER A 171 -1.04 -40.56 -50.64
N ILE A 172 -0.54 -39.34 -50.77
CA ILE A 172 -0.26 -38.71 -52.08
C ILE A 172 0.78 -39.52 -52.85
N SER A 173 1.84 -39.97 -52.17
CA SER A 173 2.87 -40.81 -52.77
C SER A 173 2.29 -42.12 -53.32
N SER A 174 1.42 -42.80 -52.57
CA SER A 174 0.78 -44.05 -53.04
C SER A 174 -0.17 -43.82 -54.20
N ILE A 175 -0.93 -42.72 -54.22
CA ILE A 175 -1.77 -42.33 -55.38
C ILE A 175 -0.91 -42.11 -56.63
N SER A 176 0.22 -41.42 -56.51
CA SER A 176 1.14 -41.18 -57.62
C SER A 176 1.67 -42.49 -58.20
N ILE A 177 2.10 -43.42 -57.33
CA ILE A 177 2.54 -44.76 -57.72
C ILE A 177 1.42 -45.52 -58.45
N ASN A 178 0.20 -45.54 -57.87
CA ASN A 178 -0.95 -46.21 -58.47
C ASN A 178 -1.30 -45.63 -59.84
N ASN A 179 -1.26 -44.30 -59.99
CA ASN A 179 -1.53 -43.63 -61.26
C ASN A 179 -0.44 -43.94 -62.32
N GLY A 180 0.83 -44.02 -61.91
CA GLY A 180 1.94 -44.47 -62.77
C GLY A 180 1.76 -45.93 -63.24
N GLY A 181 1.28 -46.80 -62.37
CA GLY A 181 0.89 -48.17 -62.71
C GLY A 181 -0.27 -48.21 -63.71
N LEU A 182 -1.31 -47.40 -63.49
CA LEU A 182 -2.49 -47.31 -64.34
C LEU A 182 -2.14 -46.82 -65.76
N THR A 183 -1.33 -45.78 -65.86
CA THR A 183 -0.83 -45.26 -67.15
C THR A 183 0.03 -46.27 -67.89
N THR A 184 0.85 -47.05 -67.17
CA THR A 184 1.62 -48.15 -67.75
C THR A 184 0.71 -49.27 -68.26
N CYS A 185 -0.32 -49.64 -67.49
CA CYS A 185 -1.31 -50.65 -67.88
C CYS A 185 -2.08 -50.22 -69.15
N CYS A 186 -2.53 -48.97 -69.19
CA CYS A 186 -3.24 -48.39 -70.33
C CYS A 186 -2.37 -48.36 -71.60
N ARG A 187 -1.05 -48.11 -71.47
CA ARG A 187 -0.10 -48.20 -72.59
C ARG A 187 0.15 -49.62 -73.09
N LYS A 188 0.03 -50.64 -72.23
CA LYS A 188 0.25 -52.05 -72.57
C LYS A 188 -1.03 -52.79 -73.00
N ALA A 189 -2.20 -52.17 -72.86
CA ALA A 189 -3.46 -52.76 -73.29
C ALA A 189 -3.44 -52.95 -74.82
N PRO A 190 -3.51 -54.19 -75.33
CA PRO A 190 -3.61 -54.41 -76.77
C PRO A 190 -4.94 -53.82 -77.27
N SER A 191 -4.89 -53.08 -78.37
CA SER A 191 -6.07 -52.63 -79.08
C SER A 191 -6.85 -53.86 -79.57
N TYR A 192 -7.87 -54.28 -78.81
CA TYR A 192 -8.85 -55.25 -79.30
C TYR A 192 -9.58 -54.63 -80.49
N SER A 193 -9.06 -54.95 -81.67
CA SER A 193 -9.69 -54.69 -82.95
C SER A 193 -11.07 -55.32 -82.94
N TYR A 194 -12.09 -54.49 -83.13
CA TYR A 194 -13.51 -54.84 -83.23
C TYR A 194 -13.78 -55.58 -84.57
N GLY A 195 -13.02 -56.64 -84.85
CA GLY A 195 -13.02 -57.37 -86.11
C GLY A 195 -13.63 -58.78 -86.04
N ASP A 196 -13.87 -59.31 -84.84
CA ASP A 196 -14.11 -60.76 -84.67
C ASP A 196 -15.52 -61.12 -84.15
N ILE A 197 -16.55 -60.37 -84.58
CA ILE A 197 -17.97 -60.71 -84.35
C ILE A 197 -18.71 -60.93 -85.69
N ARG A 198 -17.97 -61.19 -86.79
CA ARG A 198 -18.54 -61.55 -88.10
C ARG A 198 -18.05 -62.91 -88.63
N GLN A 199 -17.73 -63.87 -87.75
CA GLN A 199 -17.42 -65.24 -88.17
C GLN A 199 -18.13 -66.32 -87.34
N ILE A 200 -19.39 -66.10 -86.97
CA ILE A 200 -20.30 -67.20 -86.62
C ILE A 200 -21.62 -67.00 -87.37
#